data_AF-A0A969LHM1-F1
#
_entry.id   AF-A0A969LHM1-F1
#
_cell.length_a   1.000
_cell.length_b   1.000
_cell.length_c   1.000
_cell.angle_alpha   90.00
_cell.angle_beta   90.00
_cell.angle_gamma   90.00
#
_symmetry.space_group_name_H-M   'P 1'
#
loop_
_entity.id
_entity.type
_entity.pdbx_description
1 polymer ?
#
loop_
_entity_poly.entity_id
_entity_poly.type
_entity_poly.pdbx_seq_one_letter_code
_entity_poly.pdbx_strand_id
1 'polypeptide(L)'
;MDPIGQPAIVLCKVVNGQPVRAVHMDKIIFHLTGELVAANPNDQPQLDAVPQNRRLDIKVLDDPRTVADLKAKVLTFLGAALIPPNFNTVVIDDVDYAVVCPNPQPAGG
;
A
#
# COMPACT_ATOMS: atom_id res chain seq x y z
N MET A 1 -18.33 -16.92 -8.27
CA MET A 1 -16.91 -17.20 -7.95
C MET A 1 -16.21 -17.54 -9.25
N ASP A 2 -15.13 -16.84 -9.60
CA ASP A 2 -14.25 -17.24 -10.70
C ASP A 2 -13.39 -18.43 -10.22
N PRO A 3 -13.53 -19.63 -10.80
CA PRO A 3 -12.80 -20.81 -10.36
C PRO A 3 -11.35 -20.87 -10.85
N ILE A 4 -10.90 -19.91 -11.67
CA ILE A 4 -9.61 -19.95 -12.38
C ILE A 4 -8.66 -18.83 -11.93
N GLY A 5 -9.20 -17.73 -11.39
CA GLY A 5 -8.38 -16.61 -10.90
C GLY A 5 -7.72 -15.83 -12.03
N GLN A 6 -8.47 -15.52 -13.10
CA GLN A 6 -7.91 -14.77 -14.21
C GLN A 6 -7.73 -13.28 -13.84
N PRO A 7 -6.62 -12.64 -14.23
CA PRO A 7 -6.45 -11.21 -14.04
C PRO A 7 -7.58 -10.38 -14.67
N ALA A 8 -8.24 -9.53 -13.88
CA ALA A 8 -8.95 -8.39 -14.42
C ALA A 8 -7.92 -7.39 -14.97
N ILE A 9 -7.56 -7.54 -16.25
CA ILE A 9 -6.74 -6.53 -16.94
C ILE A 9 -7.63 -5.31 -17.19
N VAL A 10 -7.54 -4.31 -16.33
CA VAL A 10 -8.14 -3.00 -16.61
C VAL A 10 -7.19 -2.25 -17.55
N LEU A 11 -7.54 -2.24 -18.83
CA LEU A 11 -6.85 -1.44 -19.84
C LEU A 11 -7.36 -0.01 -19.77
N CYS A 12 -6.45 0.93 -19.55
CA CYS A 12 -6.79 2.35 -19.56
C CYS A 12 -6.97 2.89 -20.97
N LYS A 13 -6.00 2.58 -21.84
CA LYS A 13 -5.96 3.00 -23.24
C LYS A 13 -4.90 2.21 -24.01
N VAL A 14 -4.96 2.25 -25.34
CA VAL A 14 -3.89 1.77 -26.21
C VAL A 14 -3.15 2.99 -26.76
N VAL A 15 -1.82 3.02 -26.63
CA VAL A 15 -0.96 4.09 -27.17
C VAL A 15 0.10 3.45 -28.05
N ASN A 16 0.17 3.84 -29.33
CA ASN A 16 1.06 3.25 -30.33
C ASN A 16 0.99 1.72 -30.42
N GLY A 17 -0.22 1.15 -30.31
CA GLY A 17 -0.44 -0.29 -30.33
C GLY A 17 -0.06 -1.02 -29.02
N GLN A 18 0.44 -0.31 -28.00
CA GLN A 18 0.77 -0.87 -26.70
C GLN A 18 -0.36 -0.63 -25.69
N PRO A 19 -0.84 -1.67 -24.99
CA PRO A 19 -1.84 -1.52 -23.94
C PRO A 19 -1.24 -0.84 -22.70
N VAL A 20 -1.81 0.30 -22.29
CA VAL A 20 -1.51 0.95 -21.02
C VAL A 20 -2.38 0.30 -19.94
N ARG A 21 -1.73 -0.37 -18.99
CA ARG A 21 -2.40 -1.00 -17.84
C ARG A 21 -2.73 0.05 -16.80
N ALA A 22 -3.93 -0.04 -16.22
CA ALA A 22 -4.26 0.72 -15.02
C ALA A 22 -3.38 0.26 -13.85
N VAL A 23 -3.04 1.19 -12.97
CA VAL A 23 -2.42 0.92 -11.69
C VAL A 23 -3.47 1.15 -10.61
N HIS A 24 -3.69 0.14 -9.76
CA HIS A 24 -4.54 0.29 -8.59
C HIS A 24 -3.67 0.75 -7.42
N MET A 25 -4.12 1.80 -6.74
CA MET A 25 -3.46 2.36 -5.57
C MET A 25 -4.46 2.43 -4.43
N ASP A 26 -4.03 1.99 -3.26
CA ASP A 26 -4.79 2.15 -2.02
C ASP A 26 -4.14 3.25 -1.20
N LYS A 27 -4.95 4.18 -0.72
CA LYS A 27 -4.57 5.08 0.37
C LYS A 27 -5.07 4.44 1.67
N ILE A 28 -4.15 3.87 2.43
CA ILE A 28 -4.45 3.28 3.74
C ILE A 28 -4.35 4.37 4.79
N ILE A 29 -5.42 4.56 5.54
CA ILE A 29 -5.50 5.52 6.63
C ILE A 29 -5.49 4.73 7.95
N PHE A 30 -4.57 5.08 8.84
CA PHE A 30 -4.35 4.31 10.06
C PHE A 30 -3.86 5.21 11.21
N HIS A 31 -3.85 4.66 12.42
CA HIS A 31 -3.11 5.22 13.54
C HIS A 31 -2.40 4.11 14.32
N LEU A 32 -1.40 4.53 15.10
CA LEU A 32 -0.64 3.66 16.00
C LEU A 32 -1.13 3.85 17.44
N THR A 33 -1.42 2.76 18.13
CA THR A 33 -1.86 2.76 19.54
C THR A 33 -0.72 2.56 20.55
N GLY A 34 0.51 2.44 20.07
CA GLY A 34 1.72 2.23 20.87
C GLY A 34 2.99 2.21 20.02
N GLU A 35 4.09 1.82 20.64
CA GLU A 35 5.39 1.72 19.98
C GLU A 35 5.51 0.48 19.10
N LEU A 36 6.34 0.57 18.07
CA LEU A 36 6.62 -0.51 17.12
C LEU A 36 8.07 -0.95 17.27
N VAL A 37 8.32 -2.24 17.09
CA VAL A 37 9.69 -2.77 16.99
C VAL A 37 10.13 -2.75 15.53
N ALA A 38 11.25 -2.11 15.22
CA ALA A 38 11.81 -2.06 13.88
C ALA A 38 12.29 -3.44 13.41
N ALA A 39 12.16 -3.71 12.11
CA ALA A 39 12.71 -4.93 11.49
C ALA A 39 14.26 -4.91 11.50
N ASN A 40 14.84 -3.71 11.41
CA ASN A 40 16.26 -3.44 11.53
C ASN A 40 16.48 -2.47 12.70
N PRO A 41 17.26 -2.84 13.73
CA PRO A 41 17.46 -2.00 14.92
C PRO A 41 18.01 -0.60 14.63
N ASN A 42 18.75 -0.43 13.53
CA ASN A 42 19.28 0.88 13.14
C ASN A 42 18.17 1.86 12.72
N ASP A 43 17.01 1.35 12.33
CA ASP A 43 15.87 2.15 11.85
C ASP A 43 14.90 2.53 12.99
N GLN A 44 15.13 2.01 14.20
CA GLN A 44 14.29 2.26 15.38
C GLN A 44 14.11 3.76 15.69
N PRO A 45 15.16 4.62 15.64
CA PRO A 45 14.98 6.04 15.93
C PRO A 45 14.04 6.77 14.96
N GLN A 46 13.97 6.36 13.68
CA GLN A 46 13.01 6.94 12.75
C GLN A 46 11.59 6.39 12.99
N LEU A 47 11.48 5.12 13.36
CA LEU A 47 10.20 4.50 13.71
C LEU A 47 9.60 5.11 14.98
N ASP A 48 10.42 5.38 15.99
CA ASP A 48 10.01 6.04 17.25
C ASP A 48 9.52 7.49 17.02
N ALA A 49 9.96 8.13 15.94
CA ALA A 49 9.53 9.48 15.57
C ALA A 49 8.14 9.49 14.90
N VAL A 50 7.56 8.33 14.56
CA VAL A 50 6.24 8.26 13.94
C VAL A 50 5.16 8.64 14.98
N PRO A 51 4.30 9.64 14.69
CA PRO A 51 3.30 10.10 15.65
C PRO A 51 2.29 9.00 16.02
N GLN A 52 2.11 8.78 17.32
CA GLN A 52 1.09 7.89 17.86
C GLN A 52 -0.25 8.60 18.04
N ASN A 53 -1.36 7.83 18.03
CA ASN A 53 -2.73 8.30 18.23
C ASN A 53 -3.13 9.47 17.31
N ARG A 54 -2.53 9.52 16.11
CA ARG A 54 -2.87 10.47 15.06
C ARG A 54 -3.19 9.71 13.78
N ARG A 55 -4.12 10.26 13.00
CA ARG A 55 -4.47 9.76 11.68
C ARG A 55 -3.27 10.00 10.74
N LEU A 56 -2.70 8.91 10.25
CA LEU A 56 -1.63 8.85 9.27
C LEU A 56 -2.18 8.23 7.98
N ASP A 57 -1.50 8.46 6.86
CA ASP A 57 -1.84 7.79 5.61
C ASP A 57 -0.61 7.40 4.80
N ILE A 58 -0.74 6.28 4.07
CA ILE A 58 0.25 5.82 3.10
C ILE A 58 -0.45 5.49 1.79
N LYS A 59 0.25 5.68 0.67
CA LYS A 59 -0.20 5.22 -0.65
C LYS A 59 0.62 4.01 -1.06
N VAL A 60 -0.06 2.91 -1.32
CA VAL A 60 0.57 1.63 -1.70
C VAL A 60 -0.02 1.13 -3.01
N LEU A 61 0.80 0.43 -3.79
CA LEU A 61 0.30 -0.31 -4.94
C LEU A 61 -0.58 -1.46 -4.44
N ASP A 62 -1.70 -1.67 -5.13
CA ASP A 62 -2.61 -2.75 -4.84
C ASP A 62 -2.89 -3.62 -6.07
N ASP A 63 -3.16 -4.89 -5.80
CA ASP A 63 -3.71 -5.81 -6.78
C ASP A 63 -5.16 -6.09 -6.39
N PRO A 64 -6.16 -5.54 -7.12
CA PRO A 64 -7.58 -5.60 -6.75
C PRO A 64 -8.14 -7.03 -6.77
N ARG A 65 -7.34 -8.02 -7.17
CA ARG A 65 -7.68 -9.43 -7.27
C ARG A 65 -7.30 -10.22 -6.03
N THR A 66 -6.57 -9.61 -5.10
CA THR A 66 -6.10 -10.25 -3.88
C THR A 66 -6.60 -9.47 -2.68
N VAL A 67 -6.95 -10.18 -1.61
CA VAL A 67 -7.24 -9.52 -0.33
C VAL A 67 -5.91 -9.07 0.26
N ALA A 68 -5.70 -7.76 0.36
CA ALA A 68 -4.49 -7.19 0.92
C ALA A 68 -4.48 -7.27 2.45
N ASP A 69 -3.36 -7.74 3.02
CA ASP A 69 -3.08 -7.53 4.45
C ASP A 69 -2.59 -6.10 4.66
N LEU A 70 -3.54 -5.21 4.93
CA LEU A 70 -3.32 -3.78 5.09
C LEU A 70 -2.34 -3.48 6.24
N LYS A 71 -2.42 -4.24 7.34
CA LYS A 71 -1.52 -4.05 8.48
C LYS A 71 -0.09 -4.45 8.10
N ALA A 72 0.10 -5.58 7.41
CA ALA A 72 1.41 -5.97 6.92
C ALA A 72 2.01 -4.95 5.95
N LYS A 73 1.19 -4.36 5.06
CA LYS A 73 1.61 -3.27 4.16
C LYS A 73 2.05 -2.03 4.95
N VAL A 74 1.28 -1.62 5.96
CA VAL A 74 1.64 -0.50 6.86
C VAL A 74 2.95 -0.77 7.59
N LEU A 75 3.08 -1.94 8.23
CA LEU A 75 4.29 -2.29 8.99
C LEU A 75 5.53 -2.34 8.08
N THR A 76 5.39 -2.90 6.89
CA THR A 76 6.48 -2.97 5.90
C THR A 76 6.88 -1.57 5.43
N PHE A 77 5.91 -0.69 5.14
CA PHE A 77 6.17 0.69 4.75
C PHE A 77 6.94 1.46 5.84
N LEU A 78 6.57 1.24 7.11
CA LEU A 78 7.23 1.87 8.26
C LEU A 78 8.57 1.23 8.62
N GLY A 79 8.97 0.11 8.01
CA GLY A 79 10.18 -0.64 8.38
C GLY A 79 10.04 -1.40 9.71
N ALA A 80 8.81 -1.66 10.17
CA ALA A 80 8.53 -2.39 11.38
C ALA A 80 8.57 -3.91 11.17
N ALA A 81 8.96 -4.66 12.20
CA ALA A 81 8.97 -6.12 12.17
C ALA A 81 7.54 -6.68 12.00
N LEU A 82 7.39 -7.74 11.18
CA LEU A 82 6.11 -8.42 10.97
C LEU A 82 5.83 -9.44 12.10
N ILE A 83 5.68 -8.94 13.32
CA ILE A 83 5.45 -9.74 14.53
C ILE A 83 4.11 -9.39 15.18
N PRO A 84 3.43 -10.35 15.86
CA PRO A 84 2.10 -10.12 16.43
C PRO A 84 1.96 -8.86 17.30
N PRO A 85 2.95 -8.48 18.13
CA PRO A 85 2.89 -7.21 18.88
C PRO A 85 2.66 -6.00 17.98
N ASN A 86 3.44 -5.84 16.91
CA ASN A 86 3.32 -4.72 15.98
C ASN A 86 1.98 -4.72 15.23
N PHE A 87 1.44 -5.89 14.87
CA PHE A 87 0.12 -6.00 14.23
C PHE A 87 -1.01 -5.51 15.15
N ASN A 88 -0.88 -5.72 16.46
CA ASN A 88 -1.86 -5.27 17.44
C ASN A 88 -1.81 -3.75 17.64
N THR A 89 -0.66 -3.13 17.37
CA THR A 89 -0.44 -1.68 17.52
C THR A 89 -1.02 -0.86 16.36
N VAL A 90 -1.18 -1.46 15.18
CA VAL A 90 -1.73 -0.78 13.99
C VAL A 90 -3.25 -0.92 13.97
N VAL A 91 -3.95 0.21 13.89
CA VAL A 91 -5.40 0.26 13.67
C VAL A 91 -5.67 0.92 12.33
N ILE A 92 -6.41 0.24 11.45
CA ILE A 92 -6.83 0.77 10.16
C ILE A 92 -8.14 1.53 10.38
N ASP A 93 -8.14 2.81 10.06
CA ASP A 93 -9.31 3.68 10.19
C ASP A 93 -10.15 3.65 8.91
N ASP A 94 -9.50 3.67 7.74
CA ASP A 94 -10.17 3.75 6.43
C ASP A 94 -9.24 3.34 5.29
N VAL A 95 -9.81 3.08 4.11
CA VAL A 95 -9.06 2.80 2.87
C VAL A 95 -9.73 3.49 1.68
N ASP A 96 -9.03 4.42 1.04
CA ASP A 96 -9.48 5.01 -0.22
C ASP A 96 -8.88 4.25 -1.40
N TYR A 97 -9.73 3.66 -2.24
CA TYR A 97 -9.33 2.95 -3.46
C TYR A 97 -9.25 3.92 -4.65
N ALA A 98 -8.12 3.90 -5.36
CA ALA A 98 -7.93 4.71 -6.57
C ALA A 98 -7.44 3.85 -7.74
N VAL A 99 -8.02 4.06 -8.92
CA VAL A 99 -7.55 3.49 -10.18
C VAL A 99 -6.89 4.60 -10.98
N VAL A 100 -5.58 4.48 -11.21
CA VAL A 100 -4.80 5.46 -11.95
C VAL A 100 -4.46 4.92 -13.33
N CYS A 101 -4.78 5.71 -14.34
CA CYS A 101 -4.29 5.48 -15.69
C CYS A 101 -3.01 6.29 -15.90
N PRO A 102 -1.81 5.67 -15.90
CA PRO A 102 -0.59 6.41 -16.15
C PRO A 102 -0.68 7.06 -17.53
N ASN A 103 -0.45 8.36 -17.60
CA ASN A 103 -0.25 9.00 -18.88
C ASN A 103 1.08 8.47 -19.45
N PRO A 104 1.09 7.92 -20.68
CA PRO A 104 2.34 7.60 -21.32
C PRO A 104 3.12 8.89 -21.40
N GLN A 105 4.25 8.90 -20.71
CA GLN A 105 5.21 9.98 -20.83
C GLN A 105 5.53 10.07 -22.33
N PRO A 106 5.39 11.24 -22.97
CA PRO A 106 5.85 11.37 -24.35
C PRO A 106 7.32 10.96 -24.33
N ALA A 107 7.69 9.99 -25.17
CA ALA A 107 9.08 9.69 -25.44
C ALA A 107 9.75 11.04 -25.74
N GLY A 108 10.77 11.40 -24.96
CA GLY A 108 11.39 12.73 -25.02
C GLY A 108 11.70 13.18 -26.44
N GLY A 109 11.54 14.48 -26.67
CA GLY A 109 12.03 15.18 -27.86
C GLY A 109 13.53 15.39 -27.85
#